data_AF-A0A523P113-F1
#
_entry.id   AF-A0A523P113-F1
#
_cell.length_a   1.000
_cell.length_b   1.000
_cell.length_c   1.000
_cell.angle_alpha   90.00
_cell.angle_beta   90.00
_cell.angle_gamma   90.00
#
_symmetry.space_group_name_H-M   'P 1'
#
loop_
_entity.id
_entity.type
_entity.pdbx_description
1 polymer ?
#
loop_
_entity_poly.entity_id
_entity_poly.type
_entity_poly.pdbx_seq_one_letter_code
_entity_poly.pdbx_strand_id
1 'polypeptide(L)'
;MASFIPVAAFMLARATHAPELIWLASSVGLEPRPQGIPASTLEAPLWRDSIMYIEQYGDFWDLVMNGRWIEKFCVGAAQLDQYGNANNSVIGNDYHRPKIRLPGTA
;
A
#
# COMPACT_ATOMS: atom_id res chain seq x y z
N MET A 1 -6.67 -5.53 5.31
CA MET A 1 -6.95 -6.53 4.25
C MET A 1 -5.81 -6.43 3.24
N ALA A 2 -5.24 -7.54 2.78
CA ALA A 2 -4.05 -7.49 1.91
C ALA A 2 -4.36 -6.83 0.57
N SER A 3 -3.43 -6.00 0.09
CA SER A 3 -3.41 -5.53 -1.29
C SER A 3 -2.87 -6.62 -2.22
N PHE A 4 -3.59 -7.76 -2.35
CA PHE A 4 -3.15 -8.93 -3.12
C PHE A 4 -2.77 -8.60 -4.57
N ILE A 5 -3.60 -7.79 -5.23
CA ILE A 5 -3.40 -7.40 -6.63
C ILE A 5 -2.11 -6.56 -6.78
N PRO A 6 -1.89 -5.46 -6.02
CA PRO A 6 -0.63 -4.73 -6.04
C PRO A 6 0.60 -5.59 -5.72
N VAL A 7 0.53 -6.48 -4.72
CA VAL A 7 1.66 -7.35 -4.38
C VAL A 7 2.00 -8.28 -5.54
N ALA A 8 1.00 -8.93 -6.14
CA ALA A 8 1.21 -9.78 -7.31
C ALA A 8 1.80 -8.98 -8.48
N ALA A 9 1.34 -7.75 -8.70
CA ALA A 9 1.85 -6.88 -9.76
C ALA A 9 3.32 -6.50 -9.53
N PHE A 10 3.73 -6.14 -8.32
CA PHE A 10 5.13 -5.82 -8.00
C PHE A 10 6.05 -7.04 -8.13
N MET A 11 5.60 -8.20 -7.65
CA MET A 11 6.33 -9.46 -7.81
C MET A 11 6.50 -9.82 -9.30
N LEU A 12 5.44 -9.71 -10.09
CA LEU A 12 5.48 -9.97 -11.53
C LEU A 12 6.36 -8.96 -12.28
N ALA A 13 6.26 -7.67 -11.95
CA ALA A 13 7.09 -6.64 -12.56
C ALA A 13 8.58 -6.91 -12.32
N ARG A 14 8.95 -7.26 -11.08
CA ARG A 14 10.32 -7.66 -10.72
C ARG A 14 10.77 -8.92 -11.46
N ALA A 15 9.90 -9.91 -11.62
CA ALA A 15 10.22 -11.14 -12.34
C ALA A 15 10.29 -10.96 -13.88
N THR A 16 9.91 -9.80 -14.42
CA THR A 16 9.78 -9.57 -15.86
C THR A 16 10.55 -8.34 -16.33
N HIS A 17 9.91 -7.18 -16.39
CA HIS A 17 10.40 -5.99 -17.08
C HIS A 17 11.05 -4.95 -16.17
N ALA A 18 10.98 -5.13 -14.85
CA ALA A 18 11.51 -4.20 -13.86
C ALA A 18 12.31 -4.93 -12.76
N PRO A 19 13.40 -5.65 -13.11
CA PRO A 19 14.17 -6.45 -12.15
C PRO A 19 14.77 -5.62 -10.99
N GLU A 20 15.06 -4.35 -11.24
CA GLU A 20 15.59 -3.40 -10.25
C GLU A 20 14.50 -2.66 -9.46
N LEU A 21 13.23 -3.10 -9.54
CA LEU A 21 12.13 -2.50 -8.78
C LEU A 21 12.37 -2.66 -7.28
N ILE A 22 12.53 -1.52 -6.60
CA ILE A 22 12.57 -1.44 -5.14
C ILE A 22 11.13 -1.29 -4.63
N TRP A 23 10.75 -2.18 -3.71
CA TRP A 23 9.41 -2.16 -3.12
C TRP A 23 9.46 -1.77 -1.64
N LEU A 24 8.73 -0.72 -1.25
CA LEU A 24 8.45 -0.42 0.16
C LEU A 24 7.10 -1.03 0.56
N ALA A 25 7.13 -2.17 1.26
CA ALA A 25 5.94 -2.89 1.68
C ALA A 25 5.34 -2.28 2.96
N SER A 26 4.02 -2.04 2.93
CA SER A 26 3.26 -1.50 4.06
C SER A 26 3.87 -0.25 4.69
N SER A 27 4.51 0.60 3.88
CA SER A 27 5.16 1.83 4.32
C SER A 27 6.28 1.65 5.36
N VAL A 28 6.82 0.44 5.51
CA VAL A 28 7.86 0.14 6.51
C VAL A 28 8.93 -0.81 5.99
N GLY A 29 8.56 -1.98 5.47
CA GLY A 29 9.52 -3.01 5.06
C GLY A 29 10.14 -2.66 3.72
N LEU A 30 11.42 -2.28 3.68
CA LEU A 30 12.12 -1.98 2.43
C LEU A 30 12.62 -3.25 1.77
N GLU A 31 12.31 -3.38 0.49
CA GLU A 31 12.76 -4.41 -0.42
C GLU A 31 12.57 -5.86 0.06
N PRO A 32 11.36 -6.25 0.53
CA PRO A 32 11.12 -7.65 0.85
C PRO A 32 11.09 -8.52 -0.40
N ARG A 33 11.49 -9.78 -0.22
CA ARG A 33 11.53 -10.82 -1.28
C ARG A 33 10.75 -12.06 -0.86
N PRO A 34 9.42 -11.96 -0.71
CA PRO A 34 8.61 -13.11 -0.32
C PRO A 34 8.64 -14.18 -1.43
N GLN A 35 8.62 -15.45 -1.03
CA GLN A 35 8.61 -16.59 -1.97
C GLN A 35 7.24 -16.81 -2.65
N GLY A 36 6.18 -16.17 -2.15
CA GLY A 36 4.82 -16.26 -2.67
C GLY A 36 4.00 -15.05 -2.25
N ILE A 37 2.79 -14.91 -2.80
CA ILE A 37 1.89 -13.81 -2.44
C ILE A 37 1.44 -14.01 -0.98
N PRO A 38 1.75 -13.08 -0.06
CA PRO A 38 1.36 -13.18 1.34
C PRO A 38 -0.15 -12.99 1.51
N ALA A 39 -0.72 -13.59 2.56
CA ALA A 39 -2.14 -13.47 2.86
C ALA A 39 -2.52 -12.07 3.42
N SER A 40 -1.52 -11.29 3.87
CA SER A 40 -1.64 -9.89 4.29
C SER A 40 -0.35 -9.12 4.02
N THR A 41 -0.46 -7.84 3.68
CA THR A 41 0.72 -6.96 3.59
C THR A 41 1.36 -6.69 4.96
N LEU A 42 0.69 -7.11 6.04
CA LEU A 42 1.19 -7.07 7.40
C LEU A 42 1.78 -8.41 7.88
N GLU A 43 1.97 -9.41 7.00
CA GLU A 43 2.51 -10.70 7.40
C GLU A 43 4.03 -10.73 7.60
N ALA A 44 4.45 -11.57 8.54
CA ALA A 44 5.85 -11.74 8.95
C ALA A 44 6.87 -11.86 7.79
N PRO A 45 6.63 -12.57 6.67
CA PRO A 45 7.61 -12.67 5.58
C PRO A 45 7.96 -11.31 4.96
N LEU A 46 7.01 -10.39 4.84
CA LEU A 46 7.29 -9.05 4.30
C LEU A 46 8.14 -8.20 5.25
N TRP A 47 8.12 -8.48 6.54
CA TRP A 47 8.94 -7.78 7.53
C TRP A 47 10.32 -8.44 7.65
N ARG A 48 10.33 -9.75 7.93
CA ARG A 48 11.55 -10.53 8.17
C ARG A 48 12.53 -10.45 7.01
N ASP A 49 12.03 -10.48 5.78
CA ASP A 49 12.86 -10.56 4.58
C ASP A 49 13.16 -9.17 3.98
N SER A 50 12.76 -8.09 4.67
CA SER A 50 13.13 -6.72 4.31
C SER A 50 14.60 -6.44 4.63
N ILE A 51 15.26 -5.65 3.78
CA ILE A 51 16.66 -5.25 3.99
C ILE A 51 16.81 -4.20 5.10
N MET A 52 15.78 -3.39 5.31
CA MET A 52 15.66 -2.46 6.43
C MET A 52 14.20 -2.13 6.72
N TYR A 53 13.97 -1.57 7.91
CA TYR A 53 12.69 -0.99 8.29
C TYR A 53 12.77 0.54 8.21
N ILE A 54 11.70 1.16 7.72
CA ILE A 54 11.51 2.60 7.65
C ILE A 54 10.48 3.02 8.69
N GLU A 55 10.75 4.08 9.42
CA GLU A 55 9.79 4.60 10.41
C GLU A 55 8.63 5.29 9.67
N GLN A 56 7.39 4.92 10.01
CA GLN A 56 6.22 5.31 9.23
C GLN A 56 5.80 6.77 9.46
N TYR A 57 5.99 7.31 10.66
CA TYR A 57 5.50 8.65 11.01
C TYR A 57 6.44 9.78 10.62
N GLY A 58 7.74 9.52 10.47
CA GLY A 58 8.78 10.44 10.01
C GLY A 58 9.24 10.11 8.61
N ASP A 59 10.06 9.07 8.47
CA ASP A 59 10.81 8.80 7.24
C ASP A 59 9.92 8.49 6.03
N PHE A 60 8.86 7.69 6.21
CA PHE A 60 7.97 7.32 5.10
C PHE A 60 7.32 8.57 4.46
N TRP A 61 6.80 9.49 5.27
CA TRP A 61 6.16 10.69 4.76
C TRP A 61 7.16 11.63 4.09
N ASP A 62 8.39 11.72 4.59
CA ASP A 62 9.45 12.49 3.93
C ASP A 62 9.83 11.90 2.57
N LEU A 63 9.85 10.56 2.44
CA LEU A 63 10.08 9.87 1.16
C LEU A 63 8.95 10.12 0.15
N VAL A 64 7.69 10.16 0.61
CA VAL A 64 6.53 10.45 -0.23
C VAL A 64 6.52 11.93 -0.64
N MET A 65 6.72 12.85 0.30
CA MET A 65 6.61 14.28 0.06
C MET A 65 7.73 14.83 -0.82
N ASN A 66 8.93 14.25 -0.77
CA ASN A 66 10.02 14.71 -1.63
C ASN A 66 9.81 14.38 -3.12
N GLY A 67 8.92 13.42 -3.43
CA GLY A 67 8.55 13.05 -4.80
C GLY A 67 9.67 12.42 -5.64
N ARG A 68 10.80 12.03 -5.03
CA ARG A 68 11.99 11.50 -5.72
C ARG A 68 12.05 9.98 -5.77
N TRP A 69 11.55 9.30 -4.74
CA TRP A 69 11.77 7.86 -4.56
C TRP A 69 10.51 7.02 -4.72
N ILE A 70 9.35 7.53 -4.29
CA ILE A 70 8.08 6.83 -4.40
C ILE A 70 7.37 7.29 -5.67
N GLU A 71 7.56 6.54 -6.76
CA GLU A 71 7.00 6.89 -8.07
C GLU A 71 5.60 6.28 -8.32
N LYS A 72 5.32 5.14 -7.67
CA LYS A 72 4.08 4.37 -7.89
C LYS A 72 3.51 3.93 -6.55
N PHE A 73 2.22 4.20 -6.37
CA PHE A 73 1.45 3.77 -5.21
C PHE A 73 0.11 3.20 -5.67
N CYS A 74 -0.32 2.13 -5.03
CA CYS A 74 -1.59 1.48 -5.33
C CYS A 74 -2.51 1.55 -4.13
N VAL A 75 -3.69 2.15 -4.30
CA VAL A 75 -4.70 2.29 -3.25
C VAL A 75 -6.05 1.81 -3.77
N GLY A 76 -6.74 1.00 -2.96
CA GLY A 76 -8.12 0.60 -3.23
C GLY A 76 -9.10 1.64 -2.69
N ALA A 77 -10.28 1.73 -3.31
CA ALA A 77 -11.36 2.61 -2.88
C ALA A 77 -12.69 1.84 -2.85
N ALA A 78 -13.52 2.05 -1.82
CA ALA A 78 -14.87 1.52 -1.79
C ALA A 78 -15.80 2.27 -2.74
N GLN A 79 -15.56 3.57 -2.93
CA GLN A 79 -16.18 4.38 -3.96
C GLN A 79 -15.11 5.25 -4.63
N LEU A 80 -15.20 5.39 -5.94
CA LEU A 80 -14.32 6.24 -6.76
C LEU A 80 -15.19 7.03 -7.73
N ASP A 81 -14.96 8.34 -7.83
CA ASP A 81 -15.65 9.19 -8.81
C ASP A 81 -14.84 9.38 -10.09
N GLN A 82 -15.42 10.11 -11.07
CA GLN A 82 -14.79 10.37 -12.37
C GLN A 82 -13.53 11.25 -12.29
N TYR A 83 -13.29 11.92 -11.17
CA TYR A 83 -12.12 12.78 -10.94
C TYR A 83 -11.02 12.06 -10.16
N GLY A 84 -11.26 10.81 -9.73
CA GLY A 84 -10.32 10.03 -8.93
C GLY A 84 -10.43 10.28 -7.43
N ASN A 85 -11.46 10.99 -6.95
CA ASN A 85 -11.68 11.11 -5.51
C ASN A 85 -12.14 9.75 -4.97
N ALA A 86 -11.45 9.27 -3.93
CA ALA A 86 -11.71 7.98 -3.31
C ALA A 86 -12.38 8.16 -1.93
N ASN A 87 -13.32 7.26 -1.62
CA ASN A 87 -13.95 7.19 -0.30
C ASN A 87 -13.78 5.79 0.30
N ASN A 88 -13.15 5.75 1.47
CA ASN A 88 -12.98 4.56 2.32
C ASN A 88 -13.47 4.80 3.76
N SER A 89 -14.22 5.88 4.00
CA SER A 89 -14.57 6.34 5.35
C SER A 89 -16.01 6.01 5.74
N VAL A 90 -16.98 6.52 4.97
CA VAL A 90 -18.42 6.34 5.28
C VAL A 90 -19.27 6.29 4.02
N ILE A 91 -20.38 5.56 4.06
CA ILE A 91 -21.45 5.65 3.05
C ILE A 91 -22.71 6.20 3.73
N GLY A 92 -23.29 7.27 3.17
CA GLY A 92 -24.49 7.96 3.69
C GLY A 92 -24.35 9.48 3.66
N ASN A 93 -25.40 10.19 4.05
CA ASN A 93 -25.46 11.66 4.00
C ASN A 93 -24.93 12.35 5.28
N ASP A 94 -24.73 11.60 6.37
CA ASP A 94 -24.23 12.10 7.66
C ASP A 94 -22.97 11.32 8.05
N TYR A 95 -21.85 12.03 8.19
CA TYR A 95 -20.56 11.43 8.58
C TYR A 95 -20.56 10.91 10.03
N HIS A 96 -21.28 11.57 10.93
CA HIS A 96 -21.37 11.19 12.35
C HIS A 96 -22.37 10.05 12.58
N ARG A 97 -23.38 9.91 11.70
CA ARG A 97 -24.37 8.82 11.71
C ARG A 97 -24.49 8.14 10.33
N PRO A 98 -23.43 7.46 9.87
CA PRO A 98 -23.41 6.91 8.52
C PRO A 98 -24.31 5.67 8.40
N LYS A 99 -24.76 5.39 7.16
CA LYS A 99 -25.44 4.13 6.86
C LYS A 99 -24.47 2.94 6.94
N ILE A 100 -23.24 3.13 6.47
CA ILE A 100 -22.16 2.13 6.55
C ILE A 100 -20.88 2.85 6.98
N ARG A 101 -20.22 2.35 8.04
CA ARG A 101 -18.87 2.74 8.43
C ARG A 101 -17.88 1.82 7.71
N LEU A 102 -16.95 2.41 6.97
CA LEU A 102 -15.89 1.69 6.26
C LEU A 102 -14.61 1.65 7.13
N PRO A 103 -13.61 0.84 6.76
CA PRO A 103 -12.39 0.68 7.55
C PRO A 103 -11.57 1.96 7.79
N GLY A 104 -11.79 3.01 7.00
CA GLY A 104 -11.06 4.26 7.05
C GLY A 104 -9.97 4.35 5.97
N THR A 105 -9.39 5.54 5.85
CA THR A 105 -8.16 5.74 5.08
C THR A 105 -6.99 5.12 5.83
N ALA A 106 -6.14 4.39 5.12
CA ALA A 106 -4.86 3.92 5.64
C ALA A 106 -3.85 5.07 5.74
#